data_AF-A0A835GCN0-F1
#
_entry.id   AF-A0A835GCN0-F1
#
_cell.length_a   1.000
_cell.length_b   1.000
_cell.length_c   1.000
_cell.angle_alpha   90.00
_cell.angle_beta   90.00
_cell.angle_gamma   90.00
#
_symmetry.space_group_name_H-M   'P 1'
#
loop_
_entity.id
_entity.type
_entity.pdbx_description
1 polymer ?
#
loop_
_entity_poly.entity_id
_entity_poly.type
_entity_poly.pdbx_seq_one_letter_code
_entity_poly.pdbx_strand_id
1 'polypeptide(L)'
;MSKSKVSAEWKKRVKSEYMRLRQVKRFKRVDEVKVAWARNLRIMSESIEAQDSENNERARKPFWPPPAPVPNHESLMKRAEVTYTDASGVVTTQQVPIRIINSVNPIPTMYTWAPTQKNFMVEDETVLHNIPYMGDEVLDQDGTFIEELIKNYDGKVHGDKEGGFIDDQLFVDPGACTDGFPDQGGGR
;
A
#
# COMPACT_ATOMS: atom_id res chain seq x y z
N MET A 1 -23.49 22.49 22.71
CA MET A 1 -22.28 22.16 23.49
C MET A 1 -21.07 22.64 22.71
N SER A 2 -20.36 23.66 23.20
CA SER A 2 -19.20 24.24 22.51
C SER A 2 -18.01 23.29 22.60
N LYS A 3 -17.47 22.83 21.46
CA LYS A 3 -16.18 22.11 21.41
C LYS A 3 -15.12 22.99 22.09
N SER A 4 -14.69 22.62 23.30
CA SER A 4 -13.59 23.29 23.99
C SER A 4 -12.34 23.17 23.12
N LYS A 5 -11.88 24.31 22.59
CA LYS A 5 -10.65 24.38 21.80
C LYS A 5 -9.50 23.94 22.70
N VAL A 6 -8.93 22.76 22.45
CA VAL A 6 -7.67 22.35 23.07
C VAL A 6 -6.64 23.43 22.76
N SER A 7 -6.05 24.03 23.81
CA SER A 7 -5.07 25.10 23.66
C SER A 7 -3.91 24.65 22.77
N ALA A 8 -3.39 25.55 21.94
CA ALA A 8 -2.19 25.29 21.13
C ALA A 8 -1.01 24.81 22.00
N GLU A 9 -0.97 25.27 23.26
CA GLU A 9 0.01 24.83 24.25
C GLU A 9 -0.15 23.34 24.60
N TRP A 10 -1.38 22.88 24.81
CA TRP A 10 -1.66 21.45 25.04
C TRP A 10 -1.25 20.60 23.84
N LYS A 11 -1.57 21.03 22.62
CA LYS A 11 -1.13 20.33 21.40
C LYS A 11 0.40 20.21 21.33
N LYS A 12 1.12 21.29 21.67
CA LYS A 12 2.60 21.30 21.70
C LYS A 12 3.14 20.34 22.76
N ARG A 13 2.58 20.35 23.97
CA ARG A 13 2.98 19.46 25.07
C ARG A 13 2.76 17.98 24.71
N VAL A 14 1.59 17.63 24.18
CA VAL A 14 1.29 16.25 23.73
C VAL A 14 2.25 15.82 22.62
N LYS A 15 2.53 16.69 21.64
CA LYS A 15 3.49 16.38 20.57
C LYS A 15 4.90 16.12 21.10
N SER A 16 5.38 16.93 22.05
CA SER A 16 6.68 16.72 22.69
C SER A 16 6.76 15.40 23.44
N GLU A 17 5.72 15.05 24.19
CA GLU A 17 5.67 13.81 24.96
C GLU A 17 5.57 12.56 24.07
N TYR A 18 4.75 12.63 23.01
CA TYR A 18 4.71 11.62 21.95
C TYR A 18 6.10 11.38 21.34
N MET A 19 6.85 12.44 21.02
CA MET A 19 8.20 12.31 20.46
C MET A 19 9.17 11.69 21.46
N ARG A 20 9.07 12.04 22.75
CA ARG A 20 9.88 11.46 23.83
C ARG A 20 9.62 9.95 23.98
N LEU A 21 8.35 9.55 24.08
CA LEU A 21 7.95 8.14 24.21
C LEU A 21 8.39 7.33 22.99
N ARG A 22 8.21 7.88 21.78
CA ARG A 22 8.66 7.25 20.53
C ARG A 22 10.16 7.00 20.52
N GLN A 23 10.98 7.96 20.97
CA GLN A 23 12.44 7.80 21.03
C GLN A 23 12.86 6.74 22.04
N VAL A 24 12.28 6.76 23.26
CA VAL A 24 12.60 5.78 24.31
C VAL A 24 12.24 4.37 23.86
N LYS A 25 11.05 4.17 23.28
CA LYS A 25 10.63 2.86 22.74
C LYS A 25 11.52 2.42 21.59
N ARG A 26 11.85 3.32 20.65
CA ARG A 26 12.76 3.00 19.54
C ARG A 26 14.09 2.49 20.06
N PHE A 27 14.68 3.16 21.05
CA PHE A 27 15.97 2.77 21.62
C PHE A 27 15.91 1.38 22.27
N LYS A 28 14.90 1.11 23.10
CA LYS A 28 14.71 -0.20 23.75
C LYS A 28 14.51 -1.34 22.74
N ARG A 29 13.81 -1.05 21.63
CA ARG A 29 13.46 -2.06 20.61
C ARG A 29 14.56 -2.32 19.58
N VAL A 30 15.66 -1.54 19.56
CA VAL A 30 16.72 -1.69 18.53
C VAL A 30 17.29 -3.10 18.53
N ASP A 31 17.66 -3.62 19.70
CA ASP A 31 18.32 -4.92 19.78
C ASP A 31 17.34 -6.07 19.56
N GLU A 32 16.10 -5.94 20.03
CA GLU A 32 15.01 -6.89 19.73
C GLU A 32 14.76 -6.99 18.21
N VAL A 33 14.73 -5.85 17.51
CA VAL A 33 14.55 -5.81 16.05
C VAL A 33 15.71 -6.45 15.33
N LYS A 34 16.96 -6.24 15.78
CA LYS A 34 18.14 -6.90 15.19
C LYS A 34 18.05 -8.42 15.33
N VAL A 35 17.70 -8.92 16.51
CA VAL A 35 17.54 -10.37 16.77
C VAL A 35 16.39 -10.94 15.93
N ALA A 36 15.24 -10.25 15.89
CA ALA A 36 14.10 -10.64 15.07
C ALA A 36 14.45 -10.66 13.58
N TRP A 37 15.20 -9.67 13.11
CA TRP A 37 15.66 -9.60 11.71
C TRP A 37 16.60 -10.75 11.37
N ALA A 38 17.60 -11.04 12.21
CA ALA A 38 18.52 -12.16 12.00
C ALA A 38 17.78 -13.51 11.98
N ARG A 39 16.80 -13.69 12.88
CA ARG A 39 15.93 -14.86 12.89
C ARG A 39 15.09 -14.95 11.61
N ASN A 40 14.49 -13.85 11.17
CA ASN A 40 13.67 -13.81 9.96
C ASN A 40 14.53 -14.10 8.71
N LEU A 41 15.74 -13.56 8.65
CA LEU A 41 16.69 -13.85 7.57
C LEU A 41 16.98 -15.33 7.48
N ARG A 42 17.25 -16.00 8.62
CA ARG A 42 17.46 -17.45 8.65
C ARG A 42 16.24 -18.23 8.14
N ILE A 43 15.04 -17.87 8.59
CA ILE A 43 13.80 -18.52 8.15
C ILE A 43 13.59 -18.34 6.64
N MET A 44 13.85 -17.13 6.12
CA MET A 44 13.74 -16.86 4.69
C MET A 44 14.77 -17.66 3.88
N SER A 45 16.02 -17.72 4.34
CA SER A 45 17.07 -18.52 3.70
C SER A 45 16.69 -20.00 3.65
N GLU A 46 16.27 -20.58 4.78
CA GLU A 46 15.80 -21.98 4.86
C GLU A 46 14.61 -22.23 3.92
N SER A 47 13.66 -21.28 3.85
CA SER A 47 12.50 -21.39 2.95
C SER A 47 12.88 -21.32 1.47
N ILE A 48 13.85 -20.49 1.10
CA ILE A 48 14.35 -20.38 -0.28
C ILE A 48 15.10 -21.67 -0.66
N GLU A 49 15.99 -22.15 0.19
CA GLU A 49 16.73 -23.39 -0.05
C GLU A 49 15.80 -24.60 -0.21
N ALA A 50 14.74 -24.68 0.59
CA ALA A 50 13.71 -25.72 0.47
C ALA A 50 12.95 -25.61 -0.86
N GLN A 51 12.55 -24.40 -1.27
CA GLN A 51 11.84 -24.16 -2.53
C GLN A 51 12.72 -24.45 -3.75
N ASP A 52 14.00 -24.08 -3.70
CA ASP A 52 14.98 -24.36 -4.75
C ASP A 52 15.25 -25.86 -4.88
N SER A 53 15.35 -26.56 -3.75
CA SER A 53 15.49 -28.02 -3.73
C SER A 53 14.27 -28.70 -4.37
N GLU A 54 13.05 -28.31 -3.98
CA GLU A 54 11.80 -28.83 -4.56
C GLU A 54 11.69 -28.50 -6.07
N ASN A 55 12.08 -27.30 -6.48
CA ASN A 55 12.07 -26.91 -7.89
C ASN A 55 13.08 -27.70 -8.72
N ASN A 56 14.25 -27.98 -8.16
CA ASN A 56 15.30 -28.76 -8.80
C ASN A 56 14.87 -30.24 -8.94
N GLU A 57 14.27 -30.83 -7.89
CA GLU A 57 13.70 -32.18 -7.93
C GLU A 57 12.57 -32.31 -8.96
N ARG A 58 11.71 -31.30 -9.09
CA ARG A 58 10.60 -31.29 -10.05
C ARG A 58 11.03 -31.03 -11.50
N ALA A 59 12.31 -30.70 -11.74
CA ALA A 59 12.88 -30.40 -13.07
C ALA A 59 12.04 -29.40 -13.90
N ARG A 60 11.30 -28.50 -13.26
CA ARG A 60 10.45 -27.50 -13.93
C ARG A 60 11.29 -26.30 -14.34
N LYS A 61 12.20 -26.51 -15.30
CA LYS A 61 12.96 -25.41 -15.90
C LYS A 61 12.08 -24.74 -16.96
N PRO A 62 12.02 -23.40 -17.01
CA PRO A 62 11.45 -22.70 -18.15
C PRO A 62 12.11 -23.22 -19.43
N PHE A 63 11.35 -23.95 -20.24
CA PHE A 63 11.83 -24.42 -21.53
C PHE A 63 11.48 -23.37 -22.56
N TRP A 64 12.49 -22.68 -23.07
CA TRP A 64 12.34 -21.93 -24.30
C TRP A 64 12.53 -22.91 -25.44
N PRO A 65 11.47 -23.34 -26.16
CA PRO A 65 11.65 -24.24 -27.28
C PRO A 65 12.56 -23.57 -28.31
N PRO A 66 13.46 -24.35 -28.96
CA PRO A 66 14.11 -23.85 -30.17
C PRO A 66 13.02 -23.36 -31.14
N PRO A 67 13.32 -22.38 -32.01
CA PRO A 67 12.37 -21.87 -32.98
C PRO A 67 11.68 -23.05 -33.66
N ALA A 68 10.37 -23.20 -33.45
CA ALA A 68 9.61 -24.26 -34.08
C ALA A 68 9.80 -24.15 -35.60
N PRO A 69 9.74 -25.25 -36.36
CA PRO A 69 9.76 -25.19 -37.82
C PRO A 69 8.74 -24.15 -38.27
N VAL A 70 9.23 -23.16 -39.01
CA VAL A 70 8.42 -22.06 -39.54
C VAL A 70 7.19 -22.65 -40.22
N PRO A 71 5.96 -22.34 -39.78
CA PRO A 71 4.77 -22.85 -40.45
C PRO A 71 4.81 -22.44 -41.92
N ASN A 72 4.36 -23.32 -42.83
CA ASN A 72 4.38 -23.04 -44.28
C ASN A 72 3.64 -21.73 -44.68
N HIS A 73 2.78 -21.20 -43.80
CA HIS A 73 2.02 -19.97 -43.99
C HIS A 73 2.63 -18.75 -43.26
N GLU A 74 3.83 -18.86 -42.66
CA GLU A 74 4.46 -17.76 -41.92
C GLU A 74 4.70 -16.53 -42.81
N SER A 75 4.96 -16.71 -44.10
CA SER A 75 5.08 -15.62 -45.08
C SER A 75 3.79 -14.81 -45.24
N LEU A 76 2.64 -15.38 -44.88
CA LEU A 76 1.33 -14.74 -44.93
C LEU A 76 0.91 -14.18 -43.56
N MET A 77 1.68 -14.45 -42.49
CA MET A 77 1.38 -13.96 -41.16
C MET A 77 1.79 -12.50 -40.99
N LYS A 78 0.99 -11.74 -40.23
CA LYS A 78 1.41 -10.41 -39.79
C LYS A 78 2.64 -10.54 -38.86
N ARG A 79 3.61 -9.64 -39.03
CA ARG A 79 4.82 -9.60 -38.21
C ARG A 79 4.82 -8.36 -37.35
N ALA A 80 5.23 -8.51 -36.10
CA ALA A 80 5.59 -7.41 -35.23
C ALA A 80 7.07 -7.11 -35.44
N GLU A 81 7.39 -5.85 -35.65
CA GLU A 81 8.74 -5.35 -35.82
C GLU A 81 9.08 -4.43 -34.65
N VAL A 82 10.23 -4.66 -34.03
CA VAL A 82 10.79 -3.78 -33.00
C VAL A 82 12.14 -3.32 -33.49
N THR A 83 12.29 -2.00 -33.59
CA THR A 83 13.55 -1.35 -33.90
C THR A 83 14.11 -0.74 -32.62
N TYR A 84 15.32 -1.14 -32.27
CA TYR A 84 16.04 -0.63 -31.10
C TYR A 84 17.35 0.01 -31.56
N THR A 85 17.57 1.25 -31.13
CA THR A 85 18.85 1.93 -31.34
C THR A 85 19.62 1.86 -30.04
N ASP A 86 20.79 1.24 -30.07
CA ASP A 86 21.63 1.16 -28.88
C ASP A 86 22.37 2.48 -28.60
N ALA A 87 23.05 2.54 -27.45
CA ALA A 87 23.81 3.72 -27.05
C ALA A 87 25.00 4.06 -27.98
N SER A 88 25.42 3.12 -28.84
CA SER A 88 26.46 3.34 -29.85
C SER A 88 25.90 3.86 -31.18
N GLY A 89 24.57 4.01 -31.29
CA GLY A 89 23.87 4.44 -32.50
C GLY A 89 23.61 3.31 -33.49
N VAL A 90 23.90 2.05 -33.13
CA VAL A 90 23.60 0.90 -33.99
C VAL A 90 22.11 0.59 -33.89
N VAL A 91 21.45 0.62 -35.04
CA VAL A 91 20.04 0.27 -35.17
C VAL A 91 19.91 -1.23 -35.41
N THR A 92 19.23 -1.91 -34.50
CA THR A 92 18.90 -3.34 -34.60
C THR A 92 17.40 -3.50 -34.79
N THR A 93 17.01 -4.31 -35.77
CA THR A 93 15.61 -4.62 -36.05
C THR A 93 15.35 -6.09 -35.78
N GLN A 94 14.34 -6.39 -34.97
CA GLN A 94 13.87 -7.75 -34.71
C GLN A 94 12.43 -7.90 -35.21
N GLN A 95 12.16 -8.97 -35.95
CA GLN A 95 10.84 -9.26 -36.51
C GLN A 95 10.34 -10.65 -36.09
N VAL A 96 9.15 -10.71 -35.48
CA VAL A 96 8.52 -11.96 -35.05
C VAL A 96 7.09 -12.08 -35.58
N PRO A 97 6.60 -13.28 -35.94
CA PRO A 97 5.21 -13.47 -36.34
C PRO A 97 4.25 -13.23 -35.16
N ILE A 98 3.14 -12.53 -35.42
CA ILE A 98 2.11 -12.23 -34.41
C ILE A 98 1.27 -13.49 -34.16
N ARG A 99 1.19 -13.91 -32.90
CA ARG A 99 0.20 -14.91 -32.46
C ARG A 99 -0.99 -14.20 -31.84
N ILE A 100 -2.16 -14.37 -32.45
CA ILE A 100 -3.41 -13.79 -31.94
C ILE A 100 -3.90 -14.67 -30.80
N ILE A 101 -4.07 -14.06 -29.62
CA ILE A 101 -4.81 -14.69 -28.53
C ILE A 101 -6.29 -14.51 -28.84
N ASN A 102 -7.04 -15.61 -28.84
CA ASN A 102 -8.47 -15.56 -29.15
C ASN A 102 -9.20 -14.68 -28.14
N SER A 103 -10.08 -13.81 -28.63
CA SER A 103 -10.95 -13.01 -27.78
C SER A 103 -11.84 -13.93 -26.96
N VAL A 104 -11.94 -13.65 -25.66
CA VAL A 104 -12.89 -14.29 -24.75
C VAL A 104 -14.01 -13.31 -24.43
N ASN A 105 -15.18 -13.84 -24.06
CA ASN A 105 -16.31 -12.98 -23.71
C ASN A 105 -16.04 -12.30 -22.35
N PRO A 106 -16.08 -10.96 -22.27
CA PRO A 106 -15.88 -10.27 -21.01
C PRO A 106 -17.07 -10.51 -20.07
N ILE A 107 -16.79 -10.66 -18.78
CA ILE A 107 -17.82 -10.70 -17.74
C ILE A 107 -18.12 -9.24 -17.34
N PRO A 108 -19.38 -8.88 -17.05
CA PRO A 108 -19.72 -7.56 -16.54
C PRO A 108 -18.96 -7.20 -15.25
N THR A 109 -18.61 -5.92 -15.09
CA THR A 109 -17.98 -5.41 -13.86
C THR A 109 -18.91 -5.63 -12.67
N MET A 110 -18.45 -6.43 -11.70
CA MET A 110 -19.18 -6.77 -10.49
C MET A 110 -18.27 -6.53 -9.29
N TYR A 111 -18.78 -5.83 -8.28
CA TYR A 111 -18.13 -5.74 -6.98
C TYR A 111 -18.50 -6.95 -6.12
N THR A 112 -17.64 -7.27 -5.16
CA THR A 112 -17.87 -8.37 -4.22
C THR A 112 -18.75 -7.90 -3.06
N TRP A 113 -19.79 -8.67 -2.76
CA TRP A 113 -20.70 -8.40 -1.65
C TRP A 113 -20.79 -9.63 -0.75
N ALA A 114 -20.92 -9.42 0.56
CA ALA A 114 -21.17 -10.50 1.50
C ALA A 114 -22.67 -10.85 1.52
N PRO A 115 -23.08 -12.12 1.36
CA PRO A 115 -24.48 -12.50 1.42
C PRO A 115 -25.03 -12.36 2.84
N THR A 116 -26.22 -11.79 2.98
CA THR A 116 -26.89 -11.62 4.28
C THR A 116 -28.28 -12.26 4.28
N GLN A 117 -28.63 -12.94 5.37
CA GLN A 117 -29.95 -13.56 5.55
C GLN A 117 -30.98 -12.61 6.19
N LYS A 118 -30.49 -11.56 6.86
CA LYS A 118 -31.28 -10.50 7.48
C LYS A 118 -30.51 -9.19 7.42
N ASN A 119 -31.21 -8.07 7.59
CA ASN A 119 -30.59 -6.75 7.59
C ASN A 119 -29.71 -6.56 8.82
N PHE A 120 -28.58 -5.88 8.63
CA PHE A 120 -27.67 -5.44 9.69
C PHE A 120 -27.76 -3.94 9.82
N MET A 121 -27.81 -3.47 11.07
CA MET A 121 -27.64 -2.05 11.37
C MET A 121 -26.14 -1.74 11.33
N VAL A 122 -25.78 -0.66 10.64
CA VAL A 122 -24.40 -0.21 10.47
C VAL A 122 -24.30 1.21 11.02
N GLU A 123 -23.23 1.49 11.75
CA GLU A 123 -22.95 2.83 12.27
C GLU A 123 -22.46 3.77 11.16
N ASP A 124 -22.78 5.05 11.27
CA ASP A 124 -22.34 6.04 10.29
C ASP A 124 -20.82 6.21 10.30
N GLU A 125 -20.21 6.18 9.13
CA GLU A 125 -18.79 6.44 8.96
C GLU A 125 -18.49 7.94 9.18
N THR A 126 -17.62 8.26 10.13
CA THR A 126 -17.28 9.66 10.47
C THR A 126 -15.93 10.12 9.93
N VAL A 127 -15.19 9.21 9.31
CA VAL A 127 -13.86 9.43 8.72
C VAL A 127 -13.82 8.72 7.38
N LEU A 128 -13.33 9.40 6.35
CA LEU A 128 -13.15 8.81 5.04
C LEU A 128 -11.87 7.96 5.03
N HIS A 129 -12.01 6.65 4.82
CA HIS A 129 -10.88 5.73 4.83
C HIS A 129 -10.12 5.67 3.50
N ASN A 130 -10.82 5.83 2.38
CA ASN A 130 -10.25 5.76 1.03
C ASN A 130 -10.82 6.88 0.16
N ILE A 131 -9.97 7.45 -0.71
CA ILE A 131 -10.42 8.34 -1.79
C ILE A 131 -10.56 7.48 -3.05
N PRO A 132 -11.75 7.40 -3.67
CA PRO A 132 -11.93 6.63 -4.90
C PRO A 132 -11.04 7.16 -6.03
N TYR A 133 -10.29 6.27 -6.68
CA TYR A 133 -9.60 6.60 -7.92
C TYR A 133 -10.57 6.56 -9.08
N MET A 134 -10.73 7.69 -9.78
CA MET A 134 -11.72 7.85 -10.85
C MET A 134 -11.10 7.96 -12.25
N GLY A 135 -9.78 7.78 -12.36
CA GLY A 135 -9.02 8.05 -13.59
C GLY A 135 -8.43 9.45 -13.59
N ASP A 136 -7.18 9.58 -14.01
CA ASP A 136 -6.47 10.85 -14.10
C ASP A 136 -7.20 11.82 -15.04
N GLU A 137 -7.79 11.30 -16.12
CA GLU A 137 -8.56 12.06 -17.10
C GLU A 137 -9.82 12.73 -16.53
N VAL A 138 -10.38 12.19 -15.43
CA VAL A 138 -11.57 12.74 -14.74
C VAL A 138 -11.14 13.77 -13.69
N LEU A 139 -10.01 13.53 -13.02
CA LEU A 139 -9.45 14.42 -12.01
C LEU A 139 -9.03 15.78 -12.59
N ASP A 140 -8.53 15.79 -13.83
CA ASP A 140 -8.14 17.02 -14.54
C ASP A 140 -9.35 17.90 -14.94
N GLN A 141 -10.56 17.33 -14.99
CA GLN A 141 -11.78 18.02 -15.42
C GLN A 141 -12.58 18.60 -14.26
N ASP A 142 -12.65 17.90 -13.13
CA ASP A 142 -13.47 18.32 -11.99
C ASP A 142 -12.79 17.98 -10.64
N GLY A 143 -11.92 18.89 -10.20
CA GLY A 143 -11.33 18.84 -8.85
C GLY A 143 -12.32 19.17 -7.72
N THR A 144 -13.51 19.70 -8.03
CA THR A 144 -14.47 20.14 -7.00
C THR A 144 -15.17 18.97 -6.31
N PHE A 145 -15.39 17.87 -7.03
CA PHE A 145 -15.98 16.65 -6.47
C PHE A 145 -15.19 16.11 -5.26
N ILE A 146 -13.86 16.09 -5.35
CA ILE A 146 -13.00 15.58 -4.27
C ILE A 146 -13.07 16.51 -3.05
N GLU A 147 -13.10 17.82 -3.25
CA GLU A 147 -13.25 18.78 -2.16
C GLU A 147 -14.61 18.63 -1.44
N GLU A 148 -15.69 18.46 -2.20
CA GLU A 148 -17.03 18.21 -1.66
C GLU A 148 -17.11 16.89 -0.89
N LEU A 149 -16.51 15.83 -1.44
CA LEU A 149 -16.41 14.54 -0.77
C LEU A 149 -15.69 14.67 0.58
N ILE A 150 -14.54 15.34 0.62
CA ILE A 150 -13.77 15.57 1.86
C ILE A 150 -14.58 16.41 2.86
N LYS A 151 -15.31 17.42 2.38
CA LYS A 151 -16.14 18.30 3.21
C LYS A 151 -17.28 17.54 3.89
N ASN A 152 -17.86 16.53 3.25
CA ASN A 152 -18.90 15.68 3.86
C ASN A 152 -18.41 14.91 5.09
N TYR A 153 -17.09 14.70 5.21
CA TYR A 153 -16.45 14.04 6.36
C TYR A 153 -15.77 15.03 7.32
N ASP A 154 -16.18 16.29 7.37
CA ASP A 154 -15.53 17.36 8.16
C ASP A 154 -14.02 17.53 7.84
N GLY A 155 -13.57 17.16 6.65
CA GLY A 155 -12.14 17.14 6.31
C GLY A 155 -11.36 15.98 6.91
N LYS A 156 -12.01 14.98 7.54
CA LYS A 156 -11.35 13.85 8.18
C LYS A 156 -11.10 12.74 7.17
N VAL A 157 -9.88 12.70 6.63
CA VAL A 157 -9.39 11.60 5.81
C VAL A 157 -8.38 10.77 6.60
N HIS A 158 -8.44 9.45 6.50
CA HIS A 158 -7.46 8.56 7.09
C HIS A 158 -6.05 8.89 6.55
N GLY A 159 -5.07 9.04 7.44
CA GLY A 159 -3.69 9.38 7.07
C GLY A 159 -3.36 10.87 7.04
N ASP A 160 -4.35 11.79 7.05
CA ASP A 160 -4.13 13.25 6.98
C ASP A 160 -3.73 13.89 8.33
N LYS A 161 -3.08 13.13 9.23
CA LYS A 161 -2.67 13.65 10.55
C LYS A 161 -1.22 14.10 10.52
N GLU A 162 -0.96 15.37 10.88
CA GLU A 162 0.37 15.94 11.09
C GLU A 162 1.23 15.20 12.15
N GLY A 163 0.58 14.38 12.99
CA GLY A 163 1.25 13.45 13.90
C GLY A 163 1.43 12.12 13.18
N GLY A 164 2.67 11.79 12.82
CA GLY A 164 3.01 10.53 12.15
C GLY A 164 2.62 9.27 12.94
N PHE A 165 3.09 8.11 12.45
CA PHE A 165 2.75 6.76 12.93
C PHE A 165 2.37 6.65 14.42
N ILE A 166 1.13 6.26 14.69
CA ILE A 166 0.62 5.92 16.02
C ILE A 166 0.16 4.47 15.99
N ASP A 167 0.60 3.70 16.98
CA ASP A 167 0.28 2.29 17.18
C ASP A 167 -0.33 2.13 18.58
N ASP A 168 -1.09 1.08 18.82
CA ASP A 168 -1.85 0.87 20.05
C ASP A 168 -0.93 0.89 21.28
N GLN A 169 0.27 0.33 21.16
CA GLN A 169 1.28 0.39 22.23
C GLN A 169 1.72 1.82 22.54
N LEU A 170 1.79 2.71 21.55
CA LEU A 170 2.16 4.11 21.76
C LEU A 170 0.94 4.94 22.20
N PHE A 171 -0.26 4.48 21.87
CA PHE A 171 -1.53 5.12 22.20
C PHE A 171 -2.00 4.86 23.64
N VAL A 172 -1.60 3.75 24.28
CA VAL A 172 -1.99 3.39 25.65
C VAL A 172 -1.06 3.97 26.73
N ASP A 173 0.19 4.25 26.41
CA ASP A 173 1.16 4.91 27.31
C ASP A 173 0.89 6.38 27.73
N PRO A 174 -0.07 7.15 27.17
CA PRO A 174 -0.42 8.49 27.66
C PRO A 174 -1.02 8.54 29.07
N GLY A 175 -1.48 7.41 29.62
CA GLY A 175 -1.97 7.36 31.01
C GLY A 175 -0.90 7.73 32.05
N ALA A 176 0.38 7.52 31.72
CA ALA A 176 1.50 7.99 32.54
C ALA A 176 1.79 9.49 32.37
N CYS A 177 1.25 10.13 31.33
CA CYS A 177 1.43 11.56 31.10
C CYS A 177 0.46 12.36 31.97
N THR A 178 -0.83 11.99 32.05
CA THR A 178 -1.82 12.78 32.83
C THR A 178 -1.58 12.73 34.34
N ASP A 179 -1.07 11.62 34.88
CA ASP A 179 -0.86 11.45 36.32
C ASP A 179 0.41 12.16 36.85
N GLY A 180 1.31 12.59 35.95
CA GLY A 180 2.56 13.27 36.29
C GLY A 180 2.47 14.81 36.30
N PHE A 181 1.31 15.40 35.98
CA PHE A 181 1.17 16.84 35.90
C PHE A 181 0.45 17.40 37.13
N PRO A 182 1.16 18.04 38.08
CA PRO A 182 0.51 18.72 39.19
C PRO A 182 -0.33 19.88 38.65
N ASP A 183 -1.56 19.96 39.15
CA ASP A 183 -2.51 21.03 38.91
C ASP A 183 -1.90 22.36 39.40
N GLN A 184 -1.29 23.14 38.51
CA GLN A 184 -0.98 24.55 38.80
C GLN A 184 -2.25 25.35 38.57
N GLY A 185 -3.18 25.23 39.51
CA GLY A 185 -4.43 25.97 39.57
C GLY A 185 -4.57 26.74 40.88
N GLY A 186 -4.34 28.06 40.80
CA GLY A 186 -5.08 29.06 41.57
C GLY A 186 -4.70 29.26 43.04
N GLY A 187 -3.74 30.16 43.28
CA GLY A 187 -3.69 30.88 44.55
C GLY A 187 -5.01 31.59 44.82
N ARG A 188 -5.45 31.54 46.07
CA ARG A 188 -6.51 32.42 46.61
C ARG A 188 -6.06 33.87 46.57
#